data_AF-A0A1R3W764-F1
#
_entry.id   AF-A0A1R3W764-F1
#
_cell.length_a   1.000
_cell.length_b   1.000
_cell.length_c   1.000
_cell.angle_alpha   90.00
_cell.angle_beta   90.00
_cell.angle_gamma   90.00
#
_symmetry.space_group_name_H-M   'P 1'
#
loop_
_entity.id
_entity.type
_entity.pdbx_description
1 polymer ?
#
loop_
_entity_poly.entity_id
_entity_poly.type
_entity_poly.pdbx_seq_one_letter_code
_entity_poly.pdbx_strand_id
1 'polypeptide(L)'
;MSYETVDRALGCEGLLPTTKLVLAMTAKFRNTKTGKCHPSQATLARACGISVSTLNRHLRVLEQRGLIKRKRRYNVRTGATLSTQYSFPDQPVSTRAEHET
;
A
#
# COMPACT_ATOMS: atom_id res chain seq x y z
N MET A 1 3.71 -4.04 -16.66
CA MET A 1 4.24 -3.86 -15.29
C MET A 1 5.61 -3.26 -15.50
N SER A 2 5.92 -2.05 -14.99
CA SER A 2 7.25 -1.47 -15.20
C SER A 2 8.25 -2.15 -14.26
N TYR A 3 9.46 -2.41 -14.76
CA TYR A 3 10.53 -3.06 -13.99
C TYR A 3 10.92 -2.24 -12.76
N GLU A 4 10.90 -0.91 -12.87
CA GLU A 4 11.23 0.04 -11.79
C GLU A 4 10.39 -0.17 -10.53
N THR A 5 9.14 -0.59 -10.70
CA THR A 5 8.23 -0.82 -9.57
C THR A 5 8.64 -2.06 -8.77
N VAL A 6 9.06 -3.10 -9.49
CA VAL A 6 9.48 -4.38 -8.91
C VAL A 6 10.85 -4.20 -8.26
N ASP A 7 11.77 -3.52 -8.92
CA ASP A 7 13.11 -3.24 -8.42
C ASP A 7 13.09 -2.50 -7.08
N ARG A 8 12.30 -1.41 -6.99
CA ARG A 8 12.10 -0.68 -5.73
C ARG A 8 11.50 -1.56 -4.62
N ALA A 9 10.57 -2.46 -4.95
CA ALA A 9 9.97 -3.36 -3.97
C ALA A 9 10.97 -4.43 -3.50
N LEU A 10 11.84 -4.91 -4.38
CA LEU A 10 12.88 -5.88 -4.06
C LEU A 10 13.98 -5.26 -3.19
N GLY A 11 14.38 -4.02 -3.47
CA GLY A 11 15.38 -3.27 -2.69
C GLY A 11 14.96 -2.89 -1.26
N CYS A 12 13.69 -3.10 -0.88
CA CYS A 12 13.25 -2.91 0.51
C CYS A 12 13.70 -4.08 1.40
N GLU A 13 14.78 -3.90 2.16
CA GLU A 13 15.28 -4.93 3.08
C GLU A 13 14.37 -5.15 4.30
N GLY A 14 14.46 -6.34 4.90
CA GLY A 14 13.69 -6.73 6.08
C GLY A 14 12.17 -6.85 5.87
N LEU A 15 11.67 -6.77 4.63
CA LEU A 15 10.26 -7.04 4.30
C LEU A 15 10.07 -8.52 3.95
N LEU A 16 8.98 -9.11 4.46
CA LEU A 16 8.51 -10.42 4.00
C LEU A 16 8.24 -10.39 2.49
N PRO A 17 8.50 -11.50 1.76
CA PRO A 17 8.26 -11.58 0.32
C PRO A 17 6.83 -11.18 -0.07
N THR A 18 5.84 -11.61 0.71
CA THR A 18 4.43 -11.25 0.49
C THR A 18 4.18 -9.74 0.67
N THR A 19 4.87 -9.08 1.61
CA THR A 19 4.75 -7.64 1.80
C THR A 19 5.35 -6.86 0.62
N LYS A 20 6.48 -7.33 0.07
CA LYS A 20 7.07 -6.78 -1.16
C LYS A 20 6.13 -6.93 -2.35
N LEU A 21 5.47 -8.09 -2.47
CA LEU A 21 4.46 -8.33 -3.51
C LEU A 21 3.28 -7.36 -3.38
N VAL A 22 2.76 -7.16 -2.17
CA VAL A 22 1.67 -6.19 -1.92
C VAL A 22 2.08 -4.77 -2.32
N LEU A 23 3.31 -4.36 -2.02
CA LEU A 23 3.85 -3.06 -2.42
C LEU A 23 3.92 -2.94 -3.95
N ALA A 24 4.51 -3.93 -4.62
CA ALA A 24 4.63 -3.96 -6.08
C ALA A 24 3.26 -3.95 -6.78
N MET A 25 2.30 -4.74 -6.27
CA MET A 25 0.94 -4.76 -6.82
C MET A 25 0.21 -3.43 -6.59
N THR A 26 0.33 -2.83 -5.41
CA THR A 26 -0.27 -1.53 -5.14
C THR A 26 0.29 -0.45 -6.05
N ALA A 27 1.59 -0.50 -6.35
CA ALA A 27 2.22 0.43 -7.29
C ALA A 27 1.85 0.13 -8.75
N LYS A 28 1.63 -1.14 -9.13
CA LYS A 28 1.09 -1.53 -10.44
C LYS A 28 -0.32 -0.96 -10.67
N PHE A 29 -1.16 -0.90 -9.64
CA PHE A 29 -2.51 -0.32 -9.73
C PHE A 29 -2.51 1.22 -9.73
N ARG A 30 -1.34 1.86 -9.55
CA ARG A 30 -1.21 3.32 -9.71
C ARG A 30 -1.45 3.68 -11.17
N ASN A 31 -2.51 4.44 -11.43
CA ASN A 31 -2.78 4.94 -12.78
C ASN A 31 -1.69 5.94 -13.17
N THR A 32 -0.89 5.61 -14.17
CA THR A 32 0.23 6.42 -14.67
C THR A 32 -0.19 7.78 -15.25
N LYS A 33 -1.44 7.92 -15.72
CA LYS A 33 -1.95 9.18 -16.29
C LYS A 33 -2.53 10.15 -15.26
N THR A 34 -3.07 9.64 -14.15
CA THR A 34 -3.75 10.47 -13.14
C THR A 34 -3.10 10.44 -11.76
N GLY A 35 -2.10 9.58 -11.54
CA GLY A 35 -1.47 9.33 -10.25
C GLY A 35 -2.39 8.63 -9.22
N LYS A 36 -3.65 8.38 -9.56
CA LYS A 36 -4.65 7.82 -8.64
C LYS A 36 -4.46 6.31 -8.51
N CYS A 37 -4.37 5.82 -7.28
CA CYS A 37 -4.38 4.39 -6.96
C CYS A 37 -5.58 4.09 -6.06
N HIS A 38 -6.67 3.60 -6.66
CA HIS A 38 -7.94 3.31 -5.97
C HIS A 38 -8.41 1.85 -6.06
N PRO A 39 -7.55 0.82 -6.06
CA PRO A 39 -8.03 -0.56 -6.06
C PRO A 39 -8.78 -0.86 -4.76
N SER A 40 -9.85 -1.64 -4.86
CA SER A 40 -10.48 -2.21 -3.68
C SER A 40 -9.50 -3.14 -2.96
N GLN A 41 -9.63 -3.30 -1.64
CA GLN A 41 -8.82 -4.27 -0.90
C GLN A 41 -9.05 -5.71 -1.40
N ALA A 42 -10.27 -6.04 -1.83
CA ALA A 42 -10.57 -7.34 -2.41
C ALA A 42 -9.81 -7.56 -3.74
N THR A 43 -9.68 -6.52 -4.57
CA THR A 43 -8.90 -6.57 -5.81
C THR A 43 -7.41 -6.81 -5.53
N LEU A 44 -6.84 -6.07 -4.57
CA LEU A 44 -5.44 -6.24 -4.16
C LEU A 44 -5.19 -7.63 -3.56
N ALA A 45 -6.10 -8.11 -2.71
CA ALA A 45 -6.00 -9.40 -2.04
C ALA A 45 -5.98 -10.54 -3.09
N ARG A 46 -6.90 -10.48 -4.05
CA ARG A 46 -6.96 -11.43 -5.17
C ARG A 46 -5.69 -11.37 -6.03
N ALA A 47 -5.20 -10.17 -6.34
CA ALA A 47 -3.98 -10.01 -7.13
C ALA A 47 -2.75 -10.59 -6.41
N CYS A 48 -2.72 -10.52 -5.08
CA CYS A 48 -1.63 -11.05 -4.26
C CYS A 48 -1.83 -12.51 -3.83
N GLY A 49 -2.98 -13.14 -4.15
CA GLY A 49 -3.29 -14.51 -3.75
C GLY A 49 -3.48 -14.70 -2.23
N ILE A 50 -3.89 -13.67 -1.50
CA ILE A 50 -4.02 -13.69 -0.03
C ILE A 50 -5.44 -13.26 0.39
N SER A 51 -5.81 -13.55 1.64
CA SER A 51 -7.06 -13.05 2.22
C SER A 51 -7.00 -11.53 2.45
N VAL A 52 -8.17 -10.89 2.53
CA VAL A 52 -8.28 -9.45 2.83
C VAL A 52 -7.75 -9.14 4.24
N SER A 53 -7.89 -10.06 5.20
CA SER A 53 -7.33 -9.91 6.54
C SER A 53 -5.80 -9.92 6.52
N THR A 54 -5.18 -10.86 5.80
CA THR A 54 -3.72 -10.92 5.62
C THR A 54 -3.21 -9.70 4.85
N LEU A 55 -3.91 -9.27 3.80
CA LEU A 55 -3.59 -8.03 3.09
C LEU A 55 -3.56 -6.83 4.04
N ASN A 56 -4.55 -6.68 4.92
CA ASN A 56 -4.60 -5.57 5.87
C ASN A 56 -3.41 -5.58 6.86
N ARG A 57 -2.92 -6.76 7.27
CA ARG A 57 -1.69 -6.87 8.06
C ARG A 57 -0.48 -6.36 7.29
N HIS A 58 -0.30 -6.77 6.04
CA HIS A 58 0.81 -6.30 5.21
C HIS A 58 0.72 -4.80 4.89
N LEU A 59 -0.48 -4.28 4.61
CA LEU A 59 -0.70 -2.84 4.42
C LEU A 59 -0.32 -2.04 5.67
N ARG A 60 -0.62 -2.54 6.88
CA ARG A 60 -0.22 -1.90 8.13
C ARG A 60 1.31 -1.86 8.30
N VAL A 61 2.01 -2.94 7.94
CA VAL A 61 3.48 -2.96 7.96
C VAL A 61 4.06 -1.94 6.97
N LEU A 62 3.48 -1.84 5.77
CA LEU A 62 3.89 -0.86 4.76
C LEU A 62 3.62 0.59 5.22
N GLU A 63 2.50 0.84 5.91
CA GLU A 63 2.19 2.13 6.53
C GLU A 63 3.19 2.48 7.64
N GLN A 64 3.50 1.52 8.52
CA GLN A 64 4.46 1.69 9.62
C GLN A 64 5.89 1.97 9.15
N ARG A 65 6.26 1.44 7.98
CA ARG A 65 7.54 1.74 7.33
C ARG A 65 7.52 2.99 6.45
N GLY A 66 6.39 3.70 6.41
CA GLY A 66 6.23 4.89 5.60
C GLY A 66 6.32 4.65 4.10
N LEU A 67 6.10 3.41 3.62
CA LEU A 67 6.19 3.05 2.20
C LEU A 67 4.89 3.35 1.44
N ILE A 68 3.76 3.34 2.16
CA ILE A 68 2.46 3.72 1.63
C ILE A 68 1.70 4.59 2.65
N LYS A 69 0.77 5.39 2.16
CA LYS A 69 -0.29 6.02 2.97
C LYS A 69 -1.65 5.62 2.42
N ARG A 70 -2.57 5.25 3.32
CA ARG A 70 -3.94 4.86 2.98
C ARG A 70 -4.92 5.92 3.46
N LYS A 71 -5.74 6.43 2.55
CA LYS A 71 -6.86 7.33 2.86
C LYS A 71 -8.16 6.60 2.56
N ARG A 72 -8.86 6.19 3.62
CA ARG A 72 -10.23 5.70 3.50
C ARG A 72 -11.11 6.90 3.15
N ARG A 73 -11.94 6.76 2.13
CA ARG A 73 -12.84 7.81 1.67
C ARG A 73 -14.27 7.34 1.90
N TYR A 74 -15.11 8.27 2.30
CA TYR A 74 -16.54 8.08 2.44
C TYR A 74 -17.25 9.18 1.67
N ASN A 75 -18.41 8.87 1.11
CA ASN A 75 -19.26 9.86 0.49
C ASN A 75 -19.97 10.63 1.61
N VAL A 76 -19.61 11.89 1.80
CA VAL A 76 -20.18 12.77 2.83
C VAL A 76 -21.70 12.95 2.72
N ARG A 77 -22.26 12.76 1.52
CA ARG A 77 -23.69 12.97 1.25
C ARG A 77 -24.53 11.71 1.41
N THR A 78 -23.96 10.54 1.11
CA THR A 78 -24.70 9.26 1.11
C THR A 78 -24.21 8.28 2.19
N GLY A 79 -23.13 8.60 2.91
CA GLY A 79 -22.49 7.69 3.87
C GLY A 79 -21.79 6.49 3.23
N ALA A 80 -21.87 6.31 1.90
CA ALA A 80 -21.31 5.15 1.23
C ALA A 80 -19.78 5.13 1.28
N THR A 81 -19.21 3.94 1.49
CA THR A 81 -17.75 3.74 1.47
C THR A 81 -17.24 3.90 0.03
N LEU A 82 -16.29 4.81 -0.17
CA LEU A 82 -15.64 5.02 -1.47
C LEU A 82 -14.36 4.16 -1.56
N SER A 83 -13.87 3.99 -2.78
CA SER A 83 -12.60 3.30 -3.05
C SER A 83 -11.46 3.90 -2.21
N THR A 84 -10.72 3.04 -1.54
CA THR A 84 -9.58 3.44 -0.71
C THR A 84 -8.49 4.03 -1.60
N GLN A 85 -7.95 5.18 -1.21
CA GLN A 85 -6.86 5.82 -1.92
C GLN A 85 -5.51 5.45 -1.30
N TYR A 86 -4.58 5.00 -2.14
CA TYR A 86 -3.20 4.73 -1.76
C TYR A 86 -2.28 5.78 -2.38
N SER A 87 -1.36 6.31 -1.59
CA SER A 87 -0.28 7.17 -2.06
C SER A 87 1.08 6.65 -1.59
N PHE A 88 2.11 6.94 -2.37
CA PHE A 88 3.50 6.58 -2.08
C PHE A 88 4.21 7.87 -1.70
N PRO A 89 4.58 8.08 -0.43
CA PRO A 89 5.39 9.23 -0.05
C PRO A 89 6.78 9.11 -0.68
N ASP A 90 7.32 10.24 -1.12
CA ASP A 90 8.64 10.31 -1.78
C ASP A 90 9.79 10.12 -0.79
N GLN A 91 9.55 10.41 0.49
CA GLN A 91 10.48 10.16 1.59
C GLN A 91 9.93 9.14 2.60
N PRO A 92 10.78 8.24 3.12
CA PRO A 92 10.40 7.37 4.23
C PRO A 92 10.01 8.26 5.41
N VAL A 93 8.77 8.10 5.87
CA VAL A 93 8.30 8.76 7.08
C VAL A 93 9.17 8.22 8.22
N SER A 94 9.99 9.07 8.83
CA SER A 94 10.87 8.70 9.95
C SER A 94 10.02 8.13 11.07
N THR A 95 9.96 6.80 11.16
CA THR A 95 9.37 6.11 12.31
C THR A 95 10.40 6.19 13.42
N ARG A 96 10.44 7.34 14.11
CA ARG A 96 10.98 7.43 15.47
C ARG A 96 10.10 6.56 16.37
N ALA A 97 10.38 5.27 16.40
CA ALA A 97 10.11 4.47 17.57
C ALA A 97 11.23 4.81 18.55
N GLU A 98 11.00 5.87 19.33
CA GLU A 98 11.74 6.11 20.56
C GLU A 98 11.47 4.91 21.48
N HIS A 99 12.38 3.94 21.42
CA HIS A 99 12.59 2.97 22.48
C HIS A 99 13.49 3.67 23.50
N GLU A 100 12.90 4.40 24.46
CA GLU A 100 13.60 4.82 25.66
C GLU A 100 12.61 5.18 26.77
N THR A 101 12.26 4.19 27.60
CA THR A 101 12.30 4.29 29.06
C THR A 101 12.24 2.90 29.68
#